data_AF-A0A6L3X116-F1
#
_entry.id   AF-A0A6L3X116-F1
#
_cell.length_a   1.000
_cell.length_b   1.000
_cell.length_c   1.000
_cell.angle_alpha   90.00
_cell.angle_beta   90.00
_cell.angle_gamma   90.00
#
_symmetry.space_group_name_H-M   'P 1'
#
loop_
_entity.id
_entity.type
_entity.pdbx_description
1 polymer ?
#
loop_
_entity_poly.entity_id
_entity_poly.type
_entity_poly.pdbx_seq_one_letter_code
_entity_poly.pdbx_strand_id
1 'polypeptide(L)'
;NFGYTDDRVYSKLTSDNPIDLVRYQLANCYMGRAGLINSGGAAGGETDLTDAVRTAGINKRAGGMGLSLGRKAYKNSMADGVKLI
;
A
#
# COMPACT_ATOMS: atom_id res chain seq x y z
N ASN A 1 -11.23 17.84 16.86
CA ASN A 1 -10.38 17.45 15.72
C ASN A 1 -10.33 15.94 15.57
N PHE A 2 -11.29 15.35 14.85
CA PHE A 2 -11.21 13.96 14.42
C PHE A 2 -10.24 13.87 13.23
N GLY A 3 -9.37 12.85 13.20
CA GLY A 3 -8.48 12.57 12.07
C GLY A 3 -7.03 13.03 12.24
N TYR A 4 -6.69 13.77 13.30
CA TYR A 4 -5.30 14.05 13.66
C TYR A 4 -4.85 13.08 14.73
N THR A 5 -3.78 12.33 14.45
CA THR A 5 -3.07 11.54 15.46
C THR A 5 -2.07 12.43 16.19
N ASP A 6 -1.68 12.01 17.39
CA ASP A 6 -0.64 12.69 18.18
C ASP A 6 0.71 12.70 17.44
N ASP A 7 1.47 13.80 17.55
CA ASP A 7 2.78 13.97 16.88
C ASP A 7 3.79 12.87 17.23
N ARG A 8 3.63 12.23 18.40
CA ARG A 8 4.46 11.10 18.83
C ARG A 8 4.30 9.88 17.93
N VAL A 9 3.17 9.75 17.23
CA VAL A 9 2.98 8.69 16.23
C VAL A 9 4.06 8.80 15.15
N TYR A 10 4.26 10.00 14.60
CA TYR A 10 5.25 10.20 13.53
C TYR A 10 6.69 10.29 14.04
N SER A 11 6.91 10.76 15.28
CA SER A 11 8.26 11.03 15.79
C SER A 11 8.88 9.94 16.67
N LYS A 12 8.08 9.12 17.37
CA LYS A 12 8.59 8.17 18.39
C LYS A 12 7.98 6.78 18.32
N LEU A 13 6.71 6.67 17.90
CA LEU A 13 5.93 5.44 18.00
C LEU A 13 5.81 4.68 16.67
N THR A 14 6.51 5.12 15.63
CA THR A 14 6.59 4.44 14.33
C THR A 14 8.06 4.29 13.90
N SER A 15 8.28 3.79 12.68
CA SER A 15 9.62 3.60 12.12
C SER A 15 9.65 4.06 10.67
N ASP A 16 10.84 4.33 10.15
CA ASP A 16 11.05 4.64 8.73
C ASP A 16 10.90 3.42 7.81
N ASN A 17 10.79 2.20 8.38
CA ASN A 17 10.62 0.98 7.61
C ASN A 17 9.18 0.86 7.10
N PRO A 18 8.95 0.88 5.78
CA PRO A 18 7.59 0.86 5.22
C PRO A 18 6.84 -0.46 5.52
N ILE A 19 7.54 -1.57 5.75
CA ILE A 19 6.89 -2.84 6.13
C ILE A 19 6.28 -2.72 7.52
N ASP A 20 6.99 -2.10 8.47
CA ASP A 20 6.50 -1.92 9.82
C ASP A 20 5.32 -0.94 9.86
N LEU A 21 5.35 0.09 9.01
CA LEU A 21 4.20 0.99 8.83
C LEU A 21 2.94 0.26 8.33
N VAL A 22 3.06 -0.67 7.39
CA VAL A 22 1.91 -1.47 6.92
C VAL A 22 1.46 -2.50 7.96
N ARG A 23 2.35 -2.98 8.84
CA ARG A 23 1.95 -3.85 9.97
C ARG A 23 1.01 -3.15 10.93
N TYR A 24 1.18 -1.85 11.17
CA TYR A 24 0.19 -1.08 11.94
C TYR A 24 -1.19 -1.07 11.27
N GLN A 25 -1.26 -1.01 9.94
CA GLN A 25 -2.54 -1.14 9.22
C GLN A 25 -3.13 -2.53 9.39
N LEU A 26 -2.32 -3.59 9.24
CA LEU A 26 -2.76 -4.97 9.41
C LEU A 26 -3.28 -5.24 10.83
N ALA A 27 -2.67 -4.63 11.85
CA ALA A 27 -3.11 -4.72 13.23
C ALA A 27 -4.57 -4.24 13.41
N ASN A 28 -4.96 -3.18 12.68
CA ASN A 28 -6.33 -2.68 12.66
C ASN A 28 -7.32 -3.64 11.97
N CYS A 29 -6.83 -4.60 11.17
CA CYS A 29 -7.64 -5.66 10.58
C CYS A 29 -7.77 -6.87 11.52
N TYR A 30 -8.05 -6.63 12.80
CA TYR A 30 -8.12 -7.65 13.85
C TYR A 30 -6.85 -8.51 13.92
N MET A 31 -5.68 -7.86 13.92
CA MET A 31 -4.38 -8.55 13.87
C MET A 31 -4.24 -9.50 12.67
N GLY A 32 -4.79 -9.10 11.52
CA GLY A 32 -4.76 -9.86 10.26
C GLY A 32 -5.80 -10.96 10.12
N ARG A 33 -6.77 -11.09 11.05
CA ARG A 33 -7.91 -12.02 10.87
C ARG A 33 -8.83 -11.58 9.73
N ALA A 34 -9.03 -10.28 9.59
CA ALA A 34 -9.57 -9.72 8.37
C ALA A 34 -8.38 -9.38 7.45
N GLY A 35 -8.46 -9.78 6.19
CA GLY A 35 -7.35 -9.57 5.30
C GLY A 35 -7.23 -8.13 4.80
N LEU A 36 -6.02 -7.62 4.80
CA LEU A 36 -5.70 -6.27 4.31
C LEU A 36 -5.46 -6.28 2.80
N ILE A 37 -6.23 -5.48 2.06
CA ILE A 37 -5.98 -5.17 0.65
C ILE A 37 -5.61 -3.69 0.56
N ASN A 38 -4.40 -3.41 0.04
CA ASN A 38 -3.91 -2.05 -0.09
C ASN A 38 -4.16 -1.46 -1.49
N SER A 39 -4.09 -0.14 -1.61
CA SER A 39 -4.18 0.54 -2.91
C SER A 39 -2.84 0.55 -3.64
N GLY A 40 -2.87 0.40 -4.97
CA GLY A 40 -1.74 0.62 -5.88
C GLY A 40 -1.26 2.06 -6.03
N GLY A 41 -1.97 3.02 -5.40
CA GLY A 41 -1.66 4.44 -5.47
C GLY A 41 -2.17 5.15 -6.73
N ALA A 42 -1.64 6.34 -6.97
CA ALA A 42 -1.94 7.14 -8.16
C ALA A 42 -1.23 6.57 -9.40
N ALA A 43 -1.69 6.99 -10.59
CA ALA A 43 -0.96 6.73 -11.82
C ALA A 43 0.12 7.81 -11.99
N GLY A 44 1.38 7.39 -12.09
CA GLY A 44 2.57 8.19 -12.32
C GLY A 44 3.19 8.01 -13.71
N GLY A 45 2.58 7.20 -14.58
CA GLY A 45 3.09 6.93 -15.92
C GLY A 45 4.24 5.92 -15.88
N GLU A 46 5.45 6.35 -16.24
CA GLU A 46 6.59 5.44 -16.42
C GLU A 46 7.00 4.68 -15.15
N THR A 47 6.75 5.22 -13.96
CA THR A 47 7.10 4.57 -12.69
C THR A 47 6.04 3.57 -12.21
N ASP A 48 4.90 3.46 -12.92
CA ASP A 48 3.74 2.73 -12.43
C ASP A 48 4.05 1.29 -12.05
N LEU A 49 4.78 0.58 -12.91
CA LEU A 49 5.17 -0.81 -12.68
C LEU A 49 6.09 -0.96 -11.47
N THR A 50 7.16 -0.16 -11.40
CA THR A 50 8.13 -0.20 -10.29
C THR A 50 7.45 0.09 -8.96
N ASP A 51 6.59 1.10 -8.93
CA ASP A 51 5.85 1.48 -7.73
C ASP A 51 4.83 0.41 -7.32
N ALA A 52 4.13 -0.21 -8.28
CA ALA A 52 3.20 -1.30 -8.02
C ALA A 52 3.91 -2.51 -7.42
N VAL A 53 5.05 -2.92 -8.00
CA VAL A 53 5.87 -4.04 -7.52
C VAL A 53 6.40 -3.76 -6.12
N ARG A 54 6.94 -2.55 -5.87
CA ARG A 54 7.42 -2.14 -4.55
C ARG A 54 6.29 -2.20 -3.51
N THR A 55 5.12 -1.66 -3.85
CA THR A 55 3.96 -1.64 -2.95
C THR A 55 3.44 -3.05 -2.67
N ALA A 56 3.36 -3.90 -3.69
CA ALA A 56 2.98 -5.31 -3.54
C ALA A 56 3.95 -6.06 -2.63
N GLY A 57 5.25 -5.86 -2.80
CA GLY A 57 6.29 -6.46 -1.97
C GLY A 57 6.19 -6.05 -0.50
N ILE A 58 6.04 -4.74 -0.23
CA ILE A 58 5.85 -4.22 1.13
C ILE A 58 4.59 -4.82 1.76
N ASN A 59 3.46 -4.78 1.05
CA ASN A 59 2.19 -5.31 1.55
C ASN A 59 2.27 -6.80 1.88
N LYS A 60 2.86 -7.60 0.97
CA LYS A 60 3.05 -9.04 1.18
C LYS A 60 3.92 -9.33 2.41
N ARG A 61 5.03 -8.60 2.57
CA ARG A 61 5.95 -8.78 3.72
C ARG A 61 5.34 -8.33 5.04
N ALA A 62 4.44 -7.35 5.01
CA ALA A 62 3.71 -6.90 6.19
C ALA A 62 2.59 -7.87 6.61
N GLY A 63 2.17 -8.78 5.73
CA GLY A 63 1.09 -9.76 5.98
C GLY A 63 -0.25 -9.41 5.29
N GLY A 64 -0.27 -8.42 4.40
CA GLY A 64 -1.41 -8.12 3.56
C GLY A 64 -1.68 -9.21 2.50
N MET A 65 -2.93 -9.28 2.04
CA MET A 65 -3.40 -10.33 1.13
C MET A 65 -3.35 -9.94 -0.34
N GLY A 66 -3.47 -8.65 -0.65
CA GLY A 66 -3.52 -8.21 -2.06
C GLY A 66 -3.36 -6.71 -2.25
N LEU A 67 -3.27 -6.32 -3.51
CA LEU A 67 -3.16 -4.94 -3.97
C LEU A 67 -4.26 -4.66 -5.00
N SER A 68 -4.97 -3.54 -4.86
CA SER A 68 -5.97 -3.09 -5.84
C SER A 68 -5.38 -2.01 -6.75
N LEU A 69 -5.25 -2.34 -8.04
CA LEU A 69 -4.69 -1.47 -9.07
C LEU A 69 -5.81 -0.89 -9.95
N GLY A 70 -6.40 0.22 -9.50
CA GLY A 70 -7.42 0.93 -10.27
C GLY A 70 -6.81 1.86 -11.33
N ARG A 71 -6.68 3.14 -10.98
CA ARG A 71 -6.19 4.19 -11.90
C ARG A 71 -4.88 3.82 -12.60
N LYS A 72 -3.97 3.17 -11.88
CA LYS A 72 -2.68 2.73 -12.38
C LYS A 72 -2.79 1.73 -13.55
N ALA A 73 -3.72 0.79 -13.49
CA ALA A 73 -3.95 -0.14 -14.60
C ALA A 73 -4.81 0.48 -15.71
N TYR A 74 -5.90 1.16 -15.35
CA TYR A 74 -6.92 1.59 -16.32
C TYR A 74 -6.70 2.96 -16.97
N LYS A 75 -5.73 3.77 -16.49
CA LYS A 75 -5.34 5.03 -17.17
C LYS A 75 -4.15 4.86 -18.12
N ASN A 76 -3.58 3.67 -18.19
CA ASN A 76 -2.52 3.34 -19.14
C ASN A 76 -3.10 2.75 -20.43
N SER A 77 -2.25 2.54 -21.44
CA SER A 77 -2.62 1.74 -22.61
C SER A 77 -3.10 0.34 -22.16
N MET A 78 -3.96 -0.32 -22.93
CA MET A 78 -4.41 -1.68 -22.60
C MET A 78 -3.21 -2.64 -22.38
N ALA A 79 -2.21 -2.55 -23.24
CA ALA A 79 -1.03 -3.40 -23.17
C ALA A 79 -0.21 -3.14 -21.88
N ASP A 80 -0.06 -1.89 -21.46
CA ASP A 80 0.70 -1.56 -20.26
C ASP A 80 -0.11 -1.78 -18.98
N GLY A 81 -1.43 -1.53 -19.03
CA GLY A 81 -2.36 -1.87 -17.94
C GLY A 81 -2.38 -3.36 -17.62
N VAL A 82 -2.36 -4.22 -18.64
CA VAL A 82 -2.30 -5.68 -18.47
C VAL A 82 -0.99 -6.12 -17.81
N LYS A 83 0.14 -5.47 -18.12
CA LYS A 83 1.43 -5.81 -17.47
C LYS A 83 1.45 -5.52 -15.96
N LEU A 84 0.50 -4.72 -15.46
CA LEU A 84 0.42 -4.33 -14.06
C LEU A 84 -0.39 -5.31 -13.20
N ILE A 85 -1.27 -6.12 -13.80
CA ILE A 85 -2.22 -7.02 -13.11
C ILE A 85 -1.79 -8.47 -13.25
#